data_AF-A0A1S8YLG1-F1
#
_entry.id   AF-A0A1S8YLG1-F1
#
_cell.length_a   1.000
_cell.length_b   1.000
_cell.length_c   1.000
_cell.angle_alpha   90.00
_cell.angle_beta   90.00
_cell.angle_gamma   90.00
#
_symmetry.space_group_name_H-M   'P 1'
#
loop_
_entity.id
_entity.type
_entity.pdbx_description
1 polymer ?
#
loop_
_entity_poly.entity_id
_entity_poly.type
_entity_poly.pdbx_seq_one_letter_code
_entity_poly.pdbx_strand_id
1 'polypeptide(L)'
;MALKATIYKAQLNVADMDRNRFLDVSLTLARHPSETEERMMLRLLAWICHADERLQFTRGLCADDEPELWLLSDSQQIEQWIDLGLPDEKRMKKASARAGRVYLYVYSSRAAAVWWPQQRDKLARLANLSVRYIDDQQLATLVSFAARSMSLQATLQDGIIWLSDAERHAEIKLTDWLIEGELT
;
A
#
# COMPACT_ATOMS: atom_id res chain seq x y z
N MET A 1 11.71 19.78 -19.81
CA MET A 1 10.33 19.27 -19.97
C MET A 1 10.10 18.22 -18.91
N ALA A 2 9.05 18.34 -18.10
CA ALA A 2 8.70 17.31 -17.12
C ALA A 2 8.34 16.02 -17.87
N LEU A 3 8.99 14.91 -17.53
CA LEU A 3 8.69 13.60 -18.11
C LEU A 3 7.22 13.24 -17.78
N LYS A 4 6.44 12.85 -18.79
CA LYS A 4 5.02 12.54 -18.63
C LYS A 4 4.85 11.24 -17.82
N ALA A 5 3.92 11.25 -16.87
CA ALA A 5 3.52 10.05 -16.15
C ALA A 5 2.87 9.03 -17.08
N THR A 6 3.08 7.76 -16.79
CA THR A 6 2.55 6.63 -17.58
C THR A 6 1.26 6.13 -16.93
N ILE A 7 0.11 6.17 -17.63
CA ILE A 7 -1.22 5.96 -17.02
C ILE A 7 -1.67 4.50 -17.08
N TYR A 8 -1.81 3.82 -15.95
CA TYR A 8 -2.35 2.46 -15.85
C TYR A 8 -3.83 2.52 -15.48
N LYS A 9 -4.63 1.58 -16.00
CA LYS A 9 -6.04 1.41 -15.62
C LYS A 9 -6.22 0.04 -14.97
N ALA A 10 -6.92 -0.02 -13.85
CA ALA A 10 -7.24 -1.26 -13.16
C ALA A 10 -8.75 -1.34 -12.93
N GLN A 11 -9.41 -2.30 -13.54
CA GLN A 11 -10.74 -2.73 -13.13
C GLN A 11 -10.56 -3.76 -12.02
N LEU A 12 -11.06 -3.45 -10.83
CA LEU A 12 -10.93 -4.29 -9.65
C LEU A 12 -12.30 -4.76 -9.18
N ASN A 13 -12.40 -6.06 -8.91
CA ASN A 13 -13.43 -6.63 -8.05
C ASN A 13 -12.72 -7.08 -6.75
N VAL A 14 -13.09 -6.49 -5.63
CA VAL A 14 -12.52 -6.79 -4.31
C VAL A 14 -13.60 -7.45 -3.44
N ALA A 15 -13.31 -8.66 -2.97
CA ALA A 15 -14.11 -9.42 -2.02
C ALA A 15 -13.32 -9.58 -0.72
N ASP A 16 -13.49 -8.64 0.20
CA ASP A 16 -12.84 -8.65 1.51
C ASP A 16 -13.75 -9.31 2.54
N MET A 17 -13.48 -10.58 2.82
CA MET A 17 -14.23 -11.38 3.79
C MET A 17 -13.89 -10.98 5.23
N ASP A 18 -12.65 -10.54 5.49
CA ASP A 18 -12.18 -10.14 6.82
C ASP A 18 -12.91 -8.89 7.33
N ARG A 19 -13.25 -7.96 6.43
CA ARG A 19 -13.97 -6.71 6.73
C ARG A 19 -15.42 -6.72 6.25
N ASN A 20 -15.88 -7.82 5.65
CA ASN A 20 -17.18 -7.98 5.00
C ASN A 20 -17.49 -6.82 4.01
N ARG A 21 -16.52 -6.52 3.14
CA ARG A 21 -16.58 -5.44 2.14
C ARG A 21 -16.42 -5.98 0.74
N PHE A 22 -17.34 -5.59 -0.14
CA PHE A 22 -17.35 -5.99 -1.55
C PHE A 22 -17.40 -4.73 -2.41
N LEU A 23 -16.49 -4.61 -3.37
CA LEU A 23 -16.34 -3.38 -4.12
C LEU A 23 -15.90 -3.66 -5.56
N ASP A 24 -16.61 -3.03 -6.50
CA ASP A 24 -16.29 -3.01 -7.92
C ASP A 24 -15.89 -1.60 -8.34
N VAL A 25 -14.64 -1.40 -8.78
CA VAL A 25 -14.12 -0.07 -9.10
C VAL A 25 -13.19 -0.06 -10.31
N SER A 26 -13.15 1.08 -10.99
CA SER A 26 -12.14 1.38 -12.00
C SER A 26 -11.17 2.43 -11.48
N LEU A 27 -9.92 2.03 -11.24
CA LEU A 27 -8.84 2.90 -10.80
C LEU A 27 -7.98 3.37 -11.98
N THR A 28 -7.49 4.60 -11.89
CA THR A 28 -6.49 5.15 -12.81
C THR A 28 -5.24 5.50 -12.01
N LEU A 29 -4.13 4.81 -12.28
CA LEU A 29 -2.85 5.02 -11.62
C LEU A 29 -1.91 5.80 -12.54
N ALA A 30 -1.43 6.95 -12.07
CA ALA A 30 -0.35 7.67 -12.74
C ALA A 30 0.99 7.16 -12.19
N ARG A 31 1.80 6.52 -13.04
CA ARG A 31 3.16 6.08 -12.70
C ARG A 31 4.15 7.18 -13.04
N HIS A 32 4.81 7.75 -12.03
CA HIS A 32 5.87 8.73 -12.27
C HIS A 32 7.08 8.04 -12.93
N PRO A 33 7.87 8.72 -13.79
CA PRO A 33 9.06 8.14 -14.41
C PRO A 33 10.12 7.60 -13.44
N SER A 34 10.21 8.15 -12.22
CA SER A 34 11.09 7.64 -11.16
C SER A 34 10.46 6.50 -10.34
N GLU A 35 9.21 6.15 -10.62
CA GLU A 35 8.50 5.08 -9.95
C GLU A 35 8.63 3.77 -10.72
N THR A 36 9.06 2.72 -10.03
CA THR A 36 9.16 1.36 -10.56
C THR A 36 7.79 0.69 -10.63
N GLU A 37 7.64 -0.33 -11.49
CA GLU A 37 6.39 -1.11 -11.54
C GLU A 37 6.13 -1.85 -10.22
N GLU A 38 7.18 -2.30 -9.53
CA GLU A 38 7.12 -2.84 -8.17
C GLU A 38 6.41 -1.89 -7.20
N ARG A 39 6.86 -0.63 -7.13
CA ARG A 39 6.26 0.36 -6.24
C ARG A 39 4.81 0.64 -6.63
N MET A 40 4.52 0.81 -7.92
CA MET A 40 3.17 1.06 -8.41
C MET A 40 2.21 -0.09 -8.07
N MET A 41 2.63 -1.34 -8.30
CA MET A 41 1.81 -2.50 -8.00
C MET A 41 1.65 -2.70 -6.49
N LEU A 42 2.67 -2.39 -5.69
CA LEU A 42 2.53 -2.38 -4.23
C LEU A 42 1.54 -1.29 -3.75
N ARG A 43 1.46 -0.13 -4.42
CA ARG A 43 0.42 0.87 -4.12
C ARG A 43 -0.96 0.35 -4.44
N LEU A 44 -1.11 -0.37 -5.56
CA LEU A 44 -2.37 -1.02 -5.92
C LEU A 44 -2.76 -2.11 -4.91
N LEU A 45 -1.81 -2.94 -4.47
CA LEU A 45 -2.04 -3.94 -3.42
C LEU A 45 -2.43 -3.29 -2.09
N ALA A 46 -1.76 -2.20 -1.70
CA ALA A 46 -2.12 -1.44 -0.52
C ALA A 46 -3.53 -0.83 -0.67
N TRP A 47 -3.92 -0.35 -1.84
CA TRP A 47 -5.30 0.07 -2.09
C TRP A 47 -6.28 -1.08 -1.88
N ILE A 48 -6.00 -2.27 -2.41
CA ILE A 48 -6.83 -3.48 -2.26
C ILE A 48 -7.00 -3.86 -0.78
N CYS A 49 -5.90 -3.87 -0.01
CA CYS A 49 -5.91 -4.16 1.43
C CYS A 49 -6.74 -3.18 2.25
N HIS A 50 -6.96 -1.97 1.71
CA HIS A 50 -7.66 -0.88 2.38
C HIS A 50 -8.93 -0.46 1.62
N ALA A 51 -9.41 -1.30 0.69
CA ALA A 51 -10.46 -0.95 -0.27
C ALA A 51 -11.64 -0.20 0.36
N ASP A 52 -11.86 1.01 -0.15
CA ASP A 52 -12.91 1.95 0.23
C ASP A 52 -13.10 2.92 -0.93
N GLU A 53 -14.34 3.31 -1.22
CA GLU A 53 -14.65 4.24 -2.32
C GLU A 53 -14.01 5.62 -2.12
N ARG A 54 -13.76 6.02 -0.86
CA ARG A 54 -13.12 7.29 -0.51
C ARG A 54 -11.60 7.19 -0.44
N LEU A 55 -11.00 6.01 -0.62
CA LEU A 55 -9.54 5.83 -0.60
C LEU A 55 -8.92 6.35 -1.91
N GLN A 56 -8.08 7.38 -1.81
CA GLN A 56 -7.53 8.09 -2.97
C GLN A 56 -6.01 7.93 -3.06
N PHE A 57 -5.51 7.78 -4.29
CA PHE A 57 -4.10 7.97 -4.60
C PHE A 57 -3.76 9.46 -4.57
N THR A 58 -2.58 9.79 -4.08
CA THR A 58 -2.10 11.18 -4.07
C THR A 58 -0.87 11.33 -4.98
N ARG A 59 -0.18 12.48 -4.91
CA ARG A 59 1.11 12.69 -5.57
C ARG A 59 2.26 11.91 -4.92
N GLY A 60 2.08 11.42 -3.69
CA GLY A 60 2.97 10.47 -3.01
C GLY A 60 4.44 10.83 -3.14
N LEU A 61 5.21 9.99 -3.84
CA LEU A 61 6.64 10.17 -4.17
C LEU A 61 7.02 11.58 -4.66
N CYS A 62 6.09 12.34 -5.25
CA CYS A 62 6.32 13.68 -5.77
C CYS A 62 5.96 14.81 -4.78
N ALA A 63 5.50 14.50 -3.56
CA ALA A 63 5.09 15.46 -2.55
C ALA A 63 5.48 15.01 -1.12
N ASP A 64 6.24 15.84 -0.41
CA ASP A 64 6.73 15.52 0.95
C ASP A 64 5.63 15.56 2.04
N ASP A 65 4.46 16.07 1.70
CA ASP A 65 3.34 16.28 2.62
C ASP A 65 2.10 15.43 2.33
N GLU A 66 2.15 14.58 1.31
CA GLU A 66 1.09 13.63 0.97
C GLU A 66 1.57 12.16 1.14
N PRO A 67 0.70 11.25 1.60
CA PRO A 67 0.97 9.81 1.61
C PRO A 67 0.93 9.22 0.20
N GLU A 68 1.24 7.95 0.01
CA GLU A 68 0.90 7.31 -1.26
C GLU A 68 -0.61 7.19 -1.46
N LEU A 69 -1.34 6.85 -0.39
CA LEU A 69 -2.80 6.83 -0.37
C LEU A 69 -3.35 7.40 0.94
N TRP A 70 -4.55 7.97 0.89
CA TRP A 70 -5.27 8.37 2.09
C TRP A 70 -6.76 8.08 2.01
N LEU A 71 -7.36 7.85 3.16
CA LEU A 71 -8.80 7.85 3.35
C LEU A 71 -9.16 9.13 4.09
N LEU A 72 -10.03 9.95 3.50
CA LEU A 72 -10.52 11.18 4.11
C LEU A 72 -11.95 10.99 4.61
N SER A 73 -12.24 11.58 5.78
CA SER A 73 -13.60 11.74 6.27
C SER A 73 -14.34 12.81 5.46
N ASP A 74 -15.66 12.90 5.65
CA ASP A 74 -16.49 13.95 5.03
C ASP A 74 -16.10 15.36 5.51
N SER A 75 -15.45 15.45 6.67
CA SER A 75 -14.89 16.68 7.25
C SER A 75 -13.42 16.94 6.85
N GLN A 76 -12.90 16.24 5.84
CA GLN A 76 -11.52 16.36 5.34
C GLN A 76 -10.45 15.99 6.38
N GLN A 77 -10.79 15.19 7.40
CA GLN A 77 -9.82 14.63 8.33
C GLN A 77 -9.21 13.36 7.74
N ILE A 78 -7.92 13.12 7.98
CA ILE A 78 -7.24 11.93 7.47
C ILE A 78 -7.57 10.75 8.41
N GLU A 79 -8.42 9.84 7.95
CA GLU A 79 -8.75 8.62 8.68
C GLU A 79 -7.63 7.59 8.56
N GLN A 80 -7.11 7.40 7.34
CA GLN A 80 -6.01 6.48 7.06
C GLN A 80 -4.92 7.18 6.23
N TRP A 81 -3.67 6.98 6.62
CA TRP A 81 -2.48 7.42 5.91
C TRP A 81 -1.67 6.18 5.51
N ILE A 82 -1.41 5.99 4.21
CA ILE A 82 -0.72 4.81 3.70
C ILE A 82 0.54 5.22 2.97
N ASP A 83 1.69 4.78 3.48
CA ASP A 83 3.01 5.00 2.88
C ASP A 83 3.67 3.69 2.47
N LEU A 84 4.62 3.79 1.54
CA LEU A 84 5.40 2.66 1.04
C LEU A 84 6.90 2.95 1.13
N GLY A 85 7.69 1.90 1.40
CA GLY A 85 9.16 1.93 1.36
C GLY A 85 9.79 1.99 2.73
N LEU A 86 10.90 2.74 2.85
CA LEU A 86 11.76 2.79 4.03
C LEU A 86 11.88 4.23 4.56
N PRO A 87 10.77 4.85 5.01
CA PRO A 87 10.77 6.23 5.46
C PRO A 87 11.58 6.40 6.76
N ASP A 88 11.98 7.64 7.04
CA ASP A 88 12.59 7.98 8.32
C ASP A 88 11.54 8.10 9.44
N GLU A 89 12.02 8.13 10.69
CA GLU A 89 11.17 8.33 11.88
C GLU A 89 10.38 9.65 11.79
N LYS A 90 10.96 10.70 11.20
CA LYS A 90 10.35 12.03 11.11
C LYS A 90 9.09 11.99 10.26
N ARG A 91 9.11 11.32 9.10
CA ARG A 91 7.94 11.13 8.24
C ARG A 91 6.85 10.33 8.96
N MET A 92 7.22 9.24 9.65
CA MET A 92 6.25 8.42 10.37
C MET A 92 5.59 9.15 11.55
N LYS A 93 6.36 9.96 12.30
CA LYS A 93 5.79 10.84 13.33
C LYS A 93 4.82 11.86 12.76
N LYS A 94 5.16 12.48 11.62
CA LYS A 94 4.28 13.43 10.92
C LYS A 94 2.98 12.76 10.47
N ALA A 95 3.07 11.57 9.90
CA ALA A 95 1.90 10.79 9.49
C ALA A 95 1.01 10.43 10.69
N SER A 96 1.62 9.88 11.74
CA SER A 96 0.94 9.44 12.98
C SER A 96 0.22 10.59 13.68
N ALA A 97 0.78 11.80 13.67
CA ALA A 97 0.15 12.98 14.25
C ALA A 97 -1.01 13.56 13.40
N ARG A 98 -1.08 13.23 12.11
CA ARG A 98 -2.06 13.81 11.17
C ARG A 98 -3.24 12.89 10.87
N ALA A 99 -3.11 11.60 11.10
CA ALA A 99 -4.07 10.60 10.70
C ALA A 99 -4.58 9.76 11.88
N GLY A 100 -5.82 9.27 11.76
CA GLY A 100 -6.37 8.31 12.72
C GLY A 100 -5.54 7.04 12.78
N ARG A 101 -5.23 6.45 11.61
CA ARG A 101 -4.39 5.26 11.45
C ARG A 101 -3.32 5.46 10.38
N VAL A 102 -2.15 4.87 10.58
CA VAL A 102 -1.03 4.89 9.63
C VAL A 102 -0.65 3.48 9.26
N TYR A 103 -0.49 3.22 7.97
CA TYR A 103 -0.01 1.96 7.43
C TYR A 103 1.25 2.19 6.60
N LEU A 104 2.28 1.39 6.87
CA LEU A 104 3.52 1.41 6.12
C LEU A 104 3.74 0.06 5.45
N TYR A 105 3.86 0.05 4.12
CA TYR A 105 4.17 -1.13 3.33
C TYR A 105 5.66 -1.13 2.96
N VAL A 106 6.41 -2.02 3.58
CA VAL A 106 7.86 -2.17 3.42
C VAL A 106 8.16 -3.24 2.37
N TYR A 107 9.16 -2.98 1.54
CA TYR A 107 9.68 -3.89 0.53
C TYR A 107 11.19 -3.72 0.35
N SER A 108 11.82 -4.52 -0.52
CA SER A 108 13.27 -4.60 -0.73
C SER A 108 13.99 -5.27 0.43
N SER A 109 14.02 -6.61 0.43
CA SER A 109 14.48 -7.42 1.57
C SER A 109 15.82 -6.97 2.15
N ARG A 110 16.80 -6.71 1.28
CA ARG A 110 18.16 -6.29 1.70
C ARG A 110 18.16 -4.96 2.43
N ALA A 111 17.46 -3.97 1.91
CA ALA A 111 17.41 -2.64 2.52
C ALA A 111 16.53 -2.63 3.77
N ALA A 112 15.41 -3.35 3.74
CA ALA A 112 14.49 -3.49 4.85
C ALA A 112 15.14 -4.21 6.05
N ALA A 113 15.96 -5.24 5.82
CA ALA A 113 16.72 -5.93 6.86
C ALA A 113 17.72 -5.03 7.61
N VAL A 114 18.23 -3.97 6.96
CA VAL A 114 19.11 -2.97 7.59
C VAL A 114 18.29 -1.88 8.29
N TRP A 115 17.20 -1.44 7.65
CA TRP A 115 16.35 -0.36 8.13
C TRP A 115 15.56 -0.74 9.38
N TRP A 116 14.95 -1.94 9.41
CA TRP A 116 14.01 -2.32 10.47
C TRP A 116 14.65 -2.34 11.87
N PRO A 117 15.83 -2.95 12.11
CA PRO A 117 16.48 -2.91 13.41
C PRO A 117 16.78 -1.49 13.92
N GLN A 118 16.98 -0.52 13.02
CA GLN A 118 17.29 0.87 13.37
C GLN A 118 16.03 1.69 13.72
N GLN A 119 14.86 1.27 13.23
CA GLN A 119 13.61 2.02 13.35
C GLN A 119 12.59 1.36 14.28
N ARG A 120 12.60 0.03 14.45
CA ARG A 120 11.55 -0.73 15.14
C ARG A 120 11.14 -0.13 16.50
N ASP A 121 12.10 0.19 17.36
CA ASP A 121 11.84 0.64 18.74
C ASP A 121 11.32 2.10 18.77
N LYS A 122 11.59 2.86 17.70
CA LYS A 122 11.09 4.23 17.54
C LYS A 122 9.68 4.21 16.96
N LEU A 123 9.44 3.35 15.96
CA LEU A 123 8.15 3.21 15.31
C LEU A 123 7.11 2.53 16.20
N ALA A 124 7.51 1.59 17.07
CA ALA A 124 6.63 0.99 18.07
C ALA A 124 6.06 1.99 19.09
N ARG A 125 6.63 3.21 19.20
CA ARG A 125 6.06 4.28 20.04
C ARG A 125 4.85 4.96 19.41
N LEU A 126 4.56 4.70 18.14
CA LEU A 126 3.46 5.27 17.39
C LEU A 126 2.28 4.30 17.47
N ALA A 127 1.40 4.49 18.46
CA ALA A 127 0.30 3.58 18.78
C ALA A 127 -0.77 3.42 17.68
N ASN A 128 -0.72 4.23 16.62
CA ASN A 128 -1.62 4.11 15.47
C ASN A 128 -0.89 3.69 14.19
N LEU A 129 0.36 3.22 14.28
CA LEU A 129 1.15 2.76 13.16
C LEU A 129 1.13 1.23 13.05
N SER A 130 0.82 0.73 11.86
CA SER A 130 1.05 -0.65 11.47
C SER A 130 2.07 -0.73 10.33
N VAL A 131 2.99 -1.68 10.41
CA VAL A 131 4.05 -1.91 9.42
C VAL A 131 3.88 -3.31 8.86
N ARG A 132 3.68 -3.39 7.54
CA ARG A 132 3.53 -4.64 6.78
C ARG A 132 4.68 -4.79 5.81
N TYR A 133 5.17 -6.00 5.66
CA TYR A 133 6.28 -6.34 4.79
C TYR A 133 5.85 -7.31 3.71
N ILE A 134 6.31 -7.06 2.49
CA ILE A 134 6.25 -8.00 1.37
C ILE A 134 7.68 -8.38 0.97
N ASP A 135 7.95 -9.67 0.86
CA ASP A 135 9.25 -10.16 0.38
C ASP A 135 9.40 -10.00 -1.14
N ASP A 136 10.65 -10.07 -1.62
CA ASP A 136 10.96 -9.83 -3.02
C ASP A 136 10.31 -10.86 -3.97
N GLN A 137 10.05 -12.10 -3.51
CA GLN A 137 9.44 -13.14 -4.33
C GLN A 137 7.94 -12.86 -4.54
N GLN A 138 7.23 -12.50 -3.47
CA GLN A 138 5.83 -12.11 -3.54
C GLN A 138 5.66 -10.80 -4.31
N LEU A 139 6.56 -9.83 -4.13
CA LEU A 139 6.55 -8.58 -4.88
C LEU A 139 6.78 -8.81 -6.38
N ALA A 140 7.72 -9.68 -6.75
CA ALA A 140 7.94 -10.05 -8.15
C ALA A 140 6.69 -10.74 -8.76
N THR A 141 6.02 -11.59 -7.97
CA THR A 141 4.76 -12.22 -8.38
C THR A 141 3.67 -11.18 -8.61
N LEU A 142 3.52 -10.22 -7.70
CA LEU A 142 2.59 -9.10 -7.83
C LEU A 142 2.89 -8.25 -9.08
N VAL A 143 4.17 -7.97 -9.37
CA VAL A 143 4.60 -7.20 -10.55
C VAL A 143 4.21 -7.91 -11.84
N SER A 144 4.18 -9.24 -11.85
CA SER A 144 3.79 -9.97 -13.06
C SER A 144 2.40 -9.56 -13.56
N PHE A 145 1.47 -9.18 -12.68
CA PHE A 145 0.12 -8.71 -13.04
C PHE A 145 0.09 -7.33 -13.72
N ALA A 146 1.20 -6.58 -13.71
CA ALA A 146 1.24 -5.24 -14.25
C ALA A 146 0.96 -5.22 -15.77
N ALA A 147 -0.09 -4.53 -16.16
CA ALA A 147 -0.42 -4.26 -17.56
C ALA A 147 -1.04 -2.87 -17.71
N ARG A 148 -0.93 -2.24 -18.88
CA ARG A 148 -1.49 -0.88 -19.12
C ARG A 148 -2.99 -0.81 -18.81
N SER A 149 -3.69 -1.91 -19.05
CA SER A 149 -5.08 -2.16 -18.65
C SER A 149 -5.12 -3.49 -17.92
N MET A 150 -5.56 -3.48 -16.67
CA MET A 150 -5.68 -4.65 -15.80
C MET A 150 -7.16 -4.90 -15.50
N SER A 151 -7.54 -6.17 -15.45
CA SER A 151 -8.80 -6.63 -14.89
C SER A 151 -8.43 -7.66 -13.82
N LEU A 152 -8.59 -7.28 -12.56
CA LEU A 152 -8.13 -8.07 -11.42
C LEU A 152 -9.30 -8.39 -10.50
N GLN A 153 -9.26 -9.59 -9.92
CA GLN A 153 -10.11 -10.02 -8.83
C GLN A 153 -9.22 -10.23 -7.61
N ALA A 154 -9.61 -9.67 -6.47
CA ALA A 154 -8.89 -9.80 -5.22
C ALA A 154 -9.83 -10.31 -4.13
N THR A 155 -9.54 -11.47 -3.56
CA THR A 155 -10.24 -11.97 -2.37
C THR A 155 -9.32 -11.85 -1.16
N LEU A 156 -9.82 -11.31 -0.05
CA LEU A 156 -9.09 -11.20 1.21
C LEU A 156 -9.80 -12.03 2.27
N GLN A 157 -9.09 -12.98 2.87
CA GLN A 157 -9.62 -13.85 3.92
C GLN A 157 -8.46 -14.35 4.78
N ASP A 158 -8.62 -14.32 6.10
CA ASP A 158 -7.65 -14.78 7.09
C ASP A 158 -6.26 -14.10 6.90
N GLY A 159 -6.26 -12.84 6.47
CA GLY A 159 -5.05 -12.07 6.19
C GLY A 159 -4.27 -12.48 4.92
N ILE A 160 -4.83 -13.39 4.11
CA ILE A 160 -4.29 -13.80 2.82
C ILE A 160 -5.03 -13.07 1.70
N ILE A 161 -4.30 -12.68 0.67
CA ILE A 161 -4.81 -11.98 -0.51
C ILE A 161 -4.65 -12.92 -1.71
N TRP A 162 -5.76 -13.44 -2.23
CA TRP A 162 -5.77 -14.14 -3.51
C TRP A 162 -6.03 -13.12 -4.61
N LEU A 163 -5.03 -12.91 -5.46
CA LEU A 163 -5.10 -12.02 -6.61
C LEU A 163 -5.13 -12.82 -7.90
N SER A 164 -6.05 -12.51 -8.79
CA SER A 164 -6.13 -13.18 -10.09
C SER A 164 -6.55 -12.27 -11.23
N ASP A 165 -6.14 -12.66 -12.44
CA ASP A 165 -6.68 -12.17 -13.70
C ASP A 165 -7.15 -13.36 -14.56
N ALA A 166 -7.31 -13.16 -15.87
CA ALA A 166 -7.76 -14.22 -16.77
C ALA A 166 -6.76 -15.38 -16.95
N GLU A 167 -5.47 -15.17 -16.70
CA GLU A 167 -4.39 -16.12 -16.99
C GLU A 167 -3.61 -16.54 -15.74
N ARG A 168 -3.61 -15.70 -14.70
CA ARG A 168 -2.72 -15.81 -13.55
C ARG A 168 -3.51 -15.80 -12.25
N HIS A 169 -3.00 -16.57 -11.30
CA HIS A 169 -3.47 -16.61 -9.92
C HIS A 169 -2.25 -16.53 -9.00
N ALA A 170 -2.35 -15.73 -7.95
CA ALA A 170 -1.31 -15.57 -6.96
C ALA A 170 -1.92 -15.51 -5.56
N GLU A 171 -1.21 -16.11 -4.61
CA GLU A 171 -1.45 -15.95 -3.19
C GLU A 171 -0.40 -14.99 -2.64
N ILE A 172 -0.85 -13.93 -1.97
CA ILE A 172 0.01 -12.93 -1.35
C ILE A 172 -0.32 -12.87 0.14
N LYS A 173 0.69 -13.07 0.97
CA LYS A 173 0.63 -12.98 2.43
C LYS A 173 1.67 -11.97 2.91
N LEU A 174 1.17 -10.82 3.36
CA LEU A 174 2.00 -9.80 3.99
C LEU A 174 2.42 -10.27 5.39
N THR A 175 3.67 -9.98 5.75
CA THR A 175 4.15 -10.19 7.13
C THR A 175 3.92 -8.91 7.91
N ASP A 176 3.09 -8.93 8.94
CA ASP A 176 3.01 -7.82 9.87
C ASP A 176 4.30 -7.80 10.72
N TRP A 177 4.96 -6.64 10.80
CA TRP A 177 6.09 -6.36 11.70
C TRP A 177 5.69 -5.51 12.89
N LEU A 178 4.61 -4.74 12.74
CA LEU A 178 4.03 -3.88 13.76
C LEU A 178 2.52 -3.77 13.50
N ILE A 179 1.71 -3.87 14.54
CA ILE A 179 0.26 -3.62 14.46
C ILE A 179 -0.11 -2.62 15.56
N GLU A 180 -0.60 -1.44 15.18
CA GLU A 180 -1.01 -0.38 16.12
C GLU A 180 0.03 -0.11 17.24
N GLY A 181 1.31 -0.07 16.86
CA GLY A 181 2.43 0.14 17.79
C GLY A 181 2.94 -1.12 18.52
N GLU A 182 2.30 -2.27 18.35
CA GLU A 182 2.70 -3.54 18.97
C GLU A 182 3.55 -4.37 18.00
N LEU A 183 4.71 -4.83 18.46
CA LEU A 183 5.59 -5.71 17.68
C LEU A 183 5.00 -7.12 17.60
N THR A 184 5.08 -7.72 16.42
CA THR A 184 4.61 -9.07 16.10
C THR A 184 5.70 -10.14 16.16
#